data_AF-A0A1I6FMS4-F1
#
_entry.id   AF-A0A1I6FMS4-F1
#
_cell.length_a   1.000
_cell.length_b   1.000
_cell.length_c   1.000
_cell.angle_alpha   90.00
_cell.angle_beta   90.00
_cell.angle_gamma   90.00
#
_symmetry.space_group_name_H-M   'P 1'
#
loop_
_entity.id
_entity.type
_entity.pdbx_description
1 polymer ?
#
loop_
_entity_poly.entity_id
_entity_poly.type
_entity_poly.pdbx_seq_one_letter_code
_entity_poly.pdbx_strand_id
1 'polypeptide(L)'
;MPSEQHTDETLHVDDDLGLWVPPELREFDKQIVFRTPKGTIQHFGSEPLDGYYGLIDESAFGEEDELRDCRNPELAPDRVSIKSQGEDPQVFEVNDVA
;
A
#
# COMPACT_ATOMS: atom_id res chain seq x y z
N MET A 1 -12.12 25.85 10.31
CA MET A 1 -11.31 25.04 9.39
C MET A 1 -11.39 23.60 9.89
N PRO A 2 -12.09 22.69 9.20
CA PRO A 2 -11.82 21.26 9.32
C PRO A 2 -11.26 20.81 7.94
N SER A 3 -10.25 19.97 7.76
CA SER A 3 -9.69 18.90 8.58
C SER A 3 -8.37 18.52 7.92
N GLU A 4 -7.27 18.45 8.65
CA GLU A 4 -6.09 17.65 8.26
C GLU A 4 -5.59 17.02 9.56
N GLN A 5 -6.43 16.15 10.14
CA GLN A 5 -6.05 15.33 11.27
C GLN A 5 -5.28 14.12 10.72
N HIS A 6 -3.98 14.09 11.02
CA HIS A 6 -3.20 12.97 11.56
C HIS A 6 -3.36 11.58 10.93
N THR A 7 -2.25 11.05 10.41
CA THR A 7 -1.75 9.69 10.72
C THR A 7 -0.26 9.61 10.37
N ASP A 8 0.60 9.99 11.33
CA ASP A 8 2.02 9.63 11.34
C ASP A 8 2.14 8.17 11.84
N GLU A 9 1.49 7.25 11.13
CA GLU A 9 1.65 5.80 11.29
C GLU A 9 2.33 5.32 10.00
N THR A 10 3.64 5.55 9.96
CA THR A 10 4.46 5.45 8.77
C THR A 10 4.32 4.08 8.12
N LEU A 11 3.64 4.03 6.97
CA LEU A 11 3.66 2.84 6.14
C LEU A 11 5.12 2.54 5.80
N HIS A 12 5.54 1.30 6.00
CA HIS A 12 6.89 0.85 5.71
C HIS A 12 6.82 -0.54 5.10
N VAL A 13 7.86 -0.90 4.35
CA VAL A 13 8.04 -2.24 3.82
C VAL A 13 9.17 -2.87 4.60
N ASP A 14 8.91 -4.07 5.12
CA ASP A 14 9.92 -4.92 5.71
C ASP A 14 10.40 -5.92 4.66
N ASP A 15 11.72 -6.14 4.56
CA ASP A 15 12.35 -7.03 3.58
C ASP A 15 11.93 -8.51 3.79
N ASP A 16 11.69 -8.92 5.05
CA ASP A 16 11.35 -10.29 5.42
C ASP A 16 9.83 -10.50 5.52
N LEU A 17 9.08 -9.48 5.96
CA LEU A 17 7.64 -9.56 6.24
C LEU A 17 6.74 -8.89 5.17
N GLY A 18 7.26 -7.94 4.40
CA GLY A 18 6.55 -7.17 3.37
C GLY A 18 5.92 -5.86 3.86
N LEU A 19 4.88 -5.39 3.16
CA LEU A 19 4.24 -4.10 3.40
C LEU A 19 3.45 -4.10 4.71
N TRP A 20 3.77 -3.19 5.62
CA TRP A 20 2.97 -2.96 6.79
C TRP A 20 1.60 -2.36 6.42
N VAL A 21 0.51 -3.00 6.86
CA VAL A 21 -0.85 -2.53 6.62
C VAL A 21 -1.40 -1.87 7.90
N PRO A 22 -1.92 -0.63 7.84
CA PRO A 22 -2.53 0.04 8.98
C PRO A 22 -3.68 -0.77 9.56
N PRO A 23 -3.86 -0.81 10.90
CA PRO A 23 -4.93 -1.56 11.52
C PRO A 23 -6.32 -1.17 11.01
N GLU A 24 -6.54 0.10 10.67
CA GLU A 24 -7.78 0.61 10.08
C GLU A 24 -8.11 0.02 8.70
N LEU A 25 -7.11 -0.45 7.96
CA LEU A 25 -7.27 -1.06 6.63
C LEU A 25 -7.17 -2.58 6.66
N ARG A 26 -6.86 -3.18 7.81
CA ARG A 26 -6.82 -4.64 7.94
C ARG A 26 -8.20 -5.25 7.94
N GLU A 27 -9.20 -4.51 8.41
CA GLU A 27 -10.58 -4.96 8.45
C GLU A 27 -11.27 -4.63 7.12
N PHE A 28 -11.55 -5.66 6.32
CA PHE A 28 -12.28 -5.53 5.06
C PHE A 28 -13.29 -6.67 4.93
N ASP A 29 -14.43 -6.39 4.30
CA ASP A 29 -15.57 -7.30 4.32
C ASP A 29 -15.50 -8.37 3.21
N LYS A 30 -14.90 -8.03 2.06
CA LYS A 30 -14.94 -8.87 0.82
C LYS A 30 -13.66 -8.83 0.00
N GLN A 31 -13.12 -7.64 -0.22
CA GLN A 31 -11.95 -7.44 -1.04
C GLN A 31 -11.24 -6.15 -0.63
N ILE A 32 -9.92 -6.20 -0.71
CA ILE A 32 -9.04 -5.05 -0.58
C ILE A 32 -8.04 -5.06 -1.73
N VAL A 33 -7.79 -3.88 -2.31
CA VAL A 33 -6.94 -3.67 -3.47
C VAL A 33 -5.76 -2.82 -3.06
N PHE A 34 -4.57 -3.35 -3.30
CA PHE A 34 -3.31 -2.65 -3.13
C PHE A 34 -2.77 -2.29 -4.50
N ARG A 35 -2.39 -1.04 -4.70
CA ARG A 35 -1.70 -0.57 -5.91
C ARG A 35 -0.34 -0.06 -5.49
N THR A 36 0.68 -0.64 -6.07
CA THR A 36 2.08 -0.22 -5.94
C THR A 36 2.52 0.38 -7.27
N PRO A 37 3.69 1.06 -7.33
CA PRO A 37 4.19 1.61 -8.59
C PRO A 37 4.31 0.54 -9.68
N LYS A 38 4.85 -0.63 -9.35
CA LYS A 38 5.06 -1.73 -10.31
C LYS A 38 3.82 -2.59 -10.57
N GLY A 39 2.82 -2.58 -9.70
CA GLY A 39 1.70 -3.54 -9.81
C GLY A 39 0.42 -3.19 -9.08
N THR A 40 -0.59 -4.05 -9.27
CA THR A 40 -1.86 -3.98 -8.56
C THR A 40 -2.21 -5.36 -8.05
N ILE A 41 -2.37 -5.49 -6.74
CA ILE A 41 -2.67 -6.73 -6.04
C ILE A 41 -4.08 -6.62 -5.49
N GLN A 42 -4.92 -7.61 -5.80
CA GLN A 42 -6.28 -7.69 -5.31
C GLN A 42 -6.39 -8.88 -4.38
N HIS A 43 -6.64 -8.60 -3.11
CA HIS A 43 -6.84 -9.61 -2.09
C HIS A 43 -8.34 -9.80 -1.87
N PHE A 44 -8.81 -11.05 -1.93
CA PHE A 44 -10.21 -11.41 -1.73
C PHE A 44 -10.30 -12.25 -0.46
N GLY A 45 -11.17 -11.84 0.46
CA GLY A 45 -11.28 -12.45 1.77
C GLY A 45 -12.29 -11.69 2.63
N SER A 46 -12.67 -12.31 3.73
CA SER A 46 -13.45 -11.68 4.80
C SER A 46 -12.74 -11.77 6.15
N GLU A 47 -11.50 -12.28 6.14
CA GLU A 47 -10.63 -12.35 7.31
C GLU A 47 -9.75 -11.10 7.34
N PRO A 48 -9.48 -10.54 8.53
CA PRO A 48 -8.63 -9.38 8.64
C PRO A 48 -7.22 -9.69 8.13
N LEU A 49 -6.60 -8.73 7.45
CA LEU A 49 -5.22 -8.87 6.99
C LEU A 49 -4.26 -8.98 8.17
N ASP A 50 -3.19 -9.74 7.95
CA ASP A 50 -2.02 -9.70 8.81
C ASP A 50 -1.41 -8.29 8.87
N GLY A 51 -0.68 -8.02 9.95
CA GLY A 51 -0.02 -6.73 10.12
C GLY A 51 0.98 -6.40 9.01
N TYR A 52 1.55 -7.43 8.40
CA TYR A 52 2.46 -7.34 7.26
C TYR A 52 1.92 -8.17 6.10
N TYR A 53 1.96 -7.57 4.92
CA TYR A 53 1.47 -8.16 3.69
C TYR A 53 2.64 -8.58 2.80
N GLY A 54 3.11 -9.81 3.00
CA GLY A 54 4.28 -10.39 2.31
C GLY A 54 4.16 -10.57 0.78
N LEU A 55 3.05 -10.12 0.16
CA LEU A 55 2.94 -10.04 -1.30
C LEU A 55 3.42 -8.70 -1.87
N ILE A 56 3.70 -7.73 -0.99
CA ILE A 56 4.26 -6.43 -1.36
C ILE A 56 5.57 -6.29 -0.61
N ASP A 57 6.67 -6.43 -1.33
CA ASP A 57 8.03 -6.20 -0.86
C ASP A 57 8.65 -5.00 -1.59
N GLU A 58 9.92 -4.70 -1.30
CA GLU A 58 10.68 -3.62 -1.93
C GLU A 58 10.67 -3.69 -3.46
N SER A 59 10.61 -4.90 -4.04
CA SER A 59 10.55 -5.10 -5.50
C SER A 59 9.24 -4.61 -6.11
N ALA A 60 8.20 -4.40 -5.31
CA ALA A 60 6.94 -3.79 -5.75
C ALA A 60 7.07 -2.26 -5.89
N PHE A 61 8.09 -1.71 -5.22
CA PHE A 61 8.62 -0.37 -5.37
C PHE A 61 9.88 -0.47 -6.24
N GLY A 62 10.42 0.67 -6.66
CA GLY A 62 11.60 0.65 -7.49
C GLY A 62 12.21 2.02 -7.55
N GLU A 63 13.46 2.08 -8.00
CA GLU A 63 14.13 3.35 -8.20
C GLU A 63 13.38 4.16 -9.27
N GLU A 64 13.38 5.49 -9.14
CA GLU A 64 12.72 6.40 -10.10
C GLU A 64 13.13 6.10 -11.56
N ASP A 65 14.36 5.65 -11.79
CA ASP A 65 14.89 5.30 -13.12
C ASP A 65 14.27 3.99 -13.67
N GLU A 66 13.96 3.02 -12.80
CA GLU A 66 13.25 1.77 -13.15
C GLU A 66 11.74 1.99 -13.34
N LEU A 67 11.18 3.02 -12.71
CA LEU A 67 9.75 3.30 -12.70
C LEU A 67 9.27 4.17 -13.87
N ARG A 68 10.16 4.46 -14.83
CA ARG A 68 9.86 5.29 -16.01
C ARG A 68 8.69 4.76 -16.87
N ASP A 69 8.43 3.45 -16.84
CA ASP A 69 7.32 2.77 -17.53
C ASP A 69 6.50 1.87 -16.57
N CYS A 70 6.42 2.26 -15.29
CA CYS A 70 5.70 1.48 -14.29
C CYS A 70 4.18 1.52 -14.50
N ARG A 71 3.44 0.56 -13.92
CA ARG A 71 1.99 0.48 -14.12
C ARG A 71 1.23 1.63 -13.50
N ASN A 72 1.71 2.15 -12.37
CA ASN A 72 1.07 3.22 -11.62
C ASN A 72 2.09 4.36 -11.37
N PRO A 73 2.40 5.19 -12.38
CA PRO A 73 3.40 6.24 -12.26
C PRO A 73 2.99 7.35 -11.28
N GLU A 74 1.71 7.48 -10.96
CA GLU A 74 1.21 8.42 -9.94
C GLU A 74 1.55 8.00 -8.51
N LEU A 75 1.90 6.71 -8.31
CA LEU A 75 2.29 6.14 -7.02
C LEU A 75 3.81 5.99 -6.91
N ALA A 76 4.54 6.14 -8.00
CA ALA A 76 6.00 6.08 -7.98
C ALA A 76 6.63 7.27 -7.23
N PRO A 77 7.79 7.08 -6.57
CA PRO A 77 8.50 5.80 -6.39
C PRO A 77 8.11 5.04 -5.11
N ASP A 78 7.60 5.75 -4.12
CA ASP A 78 7.47 5.28 -2.74
C ASP A 78 6.03 5.30 -2.21
N ARG A 79 5.01 5.33 -3.06
CA ARG A 79 3.61 5.39 -2.62
C ARG A 79 2.85 4.11 -2.91
N VAL A 80 1.88 3.82 -2.05
CA VAL A 80 0.93 2.74 -2.23
C VAL A 80 -0.48 3.28 -2.07
N SER A 81 -1.40 2.79 -2.90
CA SER A 81 -2.82 3.07 -2.74
C SER A 81 -3.55 1.82 -2.28
N ILE A 82 -4.26 1.94 -1.16
CA ILE A 82 -5.03 0.87 -0.55
C ILE A 82 -6.51 1.21 -0.66
N LYS A 83 -7.31 0.27 -1.15
CA LYS A 83 -8.73 0.47 -1.40
C LYS A 83 -9.55 -0.77 -1.01
N SER A 84 -10.36 -0.67 0.03
CA SER A 84 -11.40 -1.66 0.36
C SER A 84 -12.57 -1.58 -0.62
N GLN A 85 -13.32 -2.68 -0.76
CA GLN A 85 -14.46 -2.75 -1.66
C GLN A 85 -15.59 -1.79 -1.21
N GLY A 86 -15.85 -0.77 -2.02
CA GLY A 86 -16.94 0.19 -1.79
C GLY A 86 -16.51 1.48 -1.09
N GLU A 87 -15.25 1.58 -0.67
CA GLU A 87 -14.64 2.80 -0.12
C GLU A 87 -13.79 3.53 -1.16
N ASP A 88 -13.32 4.72 -0.80
CA ASP A 88 -12.39 5.52 -1.58
C ASP A 88 -10.94 5.01 -1.41
N PRO A 89 -10.12 5.09 -2.48
CA PRO A 89 -8.71 4.73 -2.39
C PRO A 89 -7.97 5.70 -1.48
N GLN A 90 -7.23 5.15 -0.51
CA GLN A 90 -6.36 5.90 0.37
C GLN A 90 -4.91 5.74 -0.12
N VAL A 91 -4.18 6.84 -0.25
CA VAL A 91 -2.78 6.85 -0.73
C VAL A 91 -1.88 7.11 0.46
N PHE A 92 -0.86 6.28 0.59
CA PHE A 92 0.11 6.33 1.68
C PHE A 92 1.52 6.41 1.10
N GLU A 93 2.37 7.18 1.77
CA GLU A 93 3.80 7.24 1.50
C GLU A 93 4.49 6.15 2.33
N VAL A 94 5.36 5.39 1.68
CA VAL A 94 6.10 4.26 2.25
C VAL A 94 7.50 4.75 2.56
N ASN A 95 7.87 4.79 3.84
CA ASN A 95 9.25 5.03 4.23
C ASN A 95 9.99 3.68 4.31
N ASP A 96 11.27 3.66 3.95
CA ASP A 96 12.13 2.45 3.90
C ASP A 96 12.00 1.58 2.61
N VAL A 97 11.67 2.20 1.48
CA VAL A 97 11.96 1.57 0.17
C VAL A 97 13.42 1.87 -0.18
N ALA A 98 14.28 0.86 -0.03
CA ALA A 98 15.73 0.98 -0.21
C ALA A 98 16.17 0.95 -1.68
#